data_AF-A0A836HQ84-F1
#
_entry.id   AF-A0A836HQ84-F1
#
_cell.length_a   1.000
_cell.length_b   1.000
_cell.length_c   1.000
_cell.angle_alpha   90.00
_cell.angle_beta   90.00
_cell.angle_gamma   90.00
#
_symmetry.space_group_name_H-M   'P 1'
#
loop_
_entity.id
_entity.type
_entity.pdbx_description
1 polymer ?
#
loop_
_entity_poly.entity_id
_entity_poly.type
_entity_poly.pdbx_seq_one_letter_code
_entity_poly.pdbx_strand_id
1 'polypeptide(L)'
;MNSYVKRYVGSDPIVQQLVGFKRAADRRLVIGCTLAAVGIYWAVYWSEEEERHRRHASIEKDIERERWRARELGLEAPTDDGFAQRYGAMDRKRRV
;
A
#
# COMPACT_ATOMS: atom_id res chain seq x y z
N MET A 1 1.38 27.63 -25.89
CA MET A 1 1.79 28.73 -24.99
C MET A 1 2.32 29.87 -25.86
N ASN A 2 1.74 31.07 -25.73
CA ASN A 2 1.80 32.20 -26.66
C ASN A 2 3.22 32.62 -27.09
N SER A 3 3.46 32.72 -28.41
CA SER A 3 4.76 33.09 -29.01
C SER A 3 5.17 34.55 -28.78
N TYR A 4 4.26 35.41 -28.34
CA TYR A 4 4.49 36.84 -28.11
C TYR A 4 5.37 37.16 -26.90
N VAL A 5 5.35 36.31 -25.86
CA VAL A 5 6.15 36.53 -24.64
C VAL A 5 7.65 36.38 -24.91
N LYS A 6 8.01 35.52 -25.86
CA LYS A 6 9.41 35.24 -26.22
C LYS A 6 10.09 36.40 -26.96
N ARG A 7 9.32 37.27 -27.61
CA ARG A 7 9.84 38.36 -28.46
C ARG A 7 10.22 39.61 -27.66
N TYR A 8 9.55 39.87 -26.53
CA TYR A 8 9.79 41.05 -25.70
C TYR A 8 10.65 40.79 -24.45
N VAL A 9 10.81 39.52 -24.06
CA VAL A 9 11.51 39.13 -22.82
C VAL A 9 12.64 38.13 -23.07
N GLY A 10 13.00 37.90 -24.34
CA GLY A 10 13.77 36.75 -24.81
C GLY A 10 15.14 36.53 -24.16
N SER A 11 15.74 37.55 -23.56
CA SER A 11 17.09 37.52 -22.99
C SER A 11 17.17 37.99 -21.54
N ASP A 12 16.05 38.23 -20.87
CA ASP A 12 16.08 38.72 -19.49
C ASP A 12 16.30 37.53 -18.52
N PRO A 13 17.49 37.41 -17.89
CA PRO A 13 17.82 36.25 -17.06
C PRO A 13 16.89 36.11 -15.86
N ILE A 14 16.30 37.23 -15.40
CA ILE A 14 15.36 37.26 -14.28
C ILE A 14 14.06 36.54 -14.65
N VAL A 15 13.52 36.79 -15.85
CA VAL A 15 12.27 36.17 -16.31
C VAL A 15 12.49 34.71 -16.73
N GLN A 16 13.66 34.36 -17.27
CA GLN A 16 13.99 32.96 -17.51
C GLN A 16 14.14 32.13 -16.23
N GLN A 17 14.54 32.76 -15.12
CA GLN A 17 14.62 32.13 -13.81
C GLN A 17 13.27 32.06 -13.08
N LEU A 18 12.33 32.94 -13.40
CA LEU A 18 10.95 32.91 -12.87
C LEU A 18 10.14 31.70 -13.38
N VAL A 19 10.52 31.13 -14.52
CA VAL A 19 9.93 29.86 -15.00
C VAL A 19 10.52 28.71 -14.17
N GLY A 20 9.88 28.42 -13.03
CA GLY A 20 10.28 27.50 -11.95
C GLY A 20 10.51 26.02 -12.31
N PHE A 21 10.66 25.68 -13.59
CA PHE A 21 11.10 24.35 -14.04
C PHE A 21 12.53 24.34 -14.61
N LYS A 22 13.17 25.51 -14.78
CA LYS A 22 14.58 25.61 -15.20
C LYS A 22 15.58 25.49 -14.05
N ARG A 23 15.19 25.84 -12.82
CA ARG A 23 16.08 25.79 -11.66
C ARG A 23 16.23 24.34 -11.15
N ALA A 24 17.47 23.91 -10.96
CA ALA A 24 17.77 22.56 -10.48
C ALA A 24 17.23 22.31 -9.06
N ALA A 25 17.14 23.36 -8.24
CA ALA A 25 16.55 23.29 -6.89
C ALA A 25 15.07 22.88 -6.94
N ASP A 26 14.28 23.48 -7.82
CA ASP A 26 12.84 23.20 -7.94
C ASP A 26 12.60 21.76 -8.42
N ARG A 27 13.43 21.26 -9.35
CA ARG A 27 13.38 19.85 -9.78
C ARG A 27 13.70 18.89 -8.64
N ARG A 28 14.72 19.18 -7.84
CA ARG A 28 15.08 18.37 -6.66
C ARG A 28 13.96 18.38 -5.64
N LEU A 29 13.27 19.51 -5.47
CA LEU A 29 12.14 19.64 -4.55
C LEU A 29 10.97 18.79 -5.03
N VAL A 30 10.61 18.84 -6.31
CA VAL A 30 9.56 17.98 -6.89
C VAL A 30 9.90 16.49 -6.75
N ILE A 31 11.13 16.10 -7.03
CA ILE A 31 11.59 14.71 -6.87
C ILE A 31 11.52 14.31 -5.39
N GLY A 32 11.99 15.15 -4.48
CA GLY A 32 11.92 14.90 -3.04
C GLY A 32 10.49 14.72 -2.53
N CYS A 33 9.58 15.60 -2.94
CA CYS A 33 8.15 15.49 -2.59
C CYS A 33 7.52 14.22 -3.16
N THR A 34 7.84 13.86 -4.40
CA THR A 34 7.34 12.63 -5.03
C THR A 34 7.84 11.39 -4.29
N LEU A 35 9.14 11.34 -3.97
CA LEU A 35 9.72 10.23 -3.22
C LEU A 35 9.15 10.13 -1.80
N ALA A 36 8.93 11.25 -1.13
CA ALA A 36 8.29 11.27 0.18
C ALA A 36 6.87 10.72 0.13
N ALA A 37 6.07 11.11 -0.88
CA ALA A 37 4.71 10.60 -1.06
C ALA A 37 4.70 9.08 -1.31
N VAL A 38 5.60 8.58 -2.17
CA VAL A 38 5.76 7.14 -2.41
C VAL A 38 6.20 6.42 -1.13
N GLY A 39 7.13 7.00 -0.37
CA GLY A 39 7.60 6.45 0.90
C GLY A 39 6.50 6.34 1.95
N ILE A 40 5.65 7.37 2.08
CA ILE A 40 4.49 7.34 2.99
C ILE A 40 3.52 6.24 2.56
N TYR A 41 3.18 6.18 1.27
CA TYR A 41 2.30 5.13 0.75
C TYR A 41 2.86 3.73 1.03
N TRP A 42 4.16 3.52 0.78
CA TRP A 42 4.82 2.25 1.05
C TRP A 42 4.82 1.89 2.53
N ALA A 43 5.07 2.85 3.41
CA ALA A 43 5.07 2.62 4.86
C ALA A 43 3.69 2.22 5.37
N VAL A 44 2.63 2.88 4.90
CA VAL A 44 1.25 2.53 5.25
C VAL A 44 0.91 1.14 4.74
N TYR A 45 1.23 0.85 3.47
CA TYR A 45 1.01 -0.47 2.89
C TYR A 45 1.72 -1.58 3.68
N TRP A 46 2.98 -1.35 4.07
CA TRP A 46 3.73 -2.30 4.88
C TRP A 46 3.09 -2.53 6.25
N SER A 47 2.67 -1.47 6.92
CA SER A 47 1.99 -1.56 8.22
C SER A 47 0.68 -2.35 8.12
N GLU A 48 -0.10 -2.12 7.08
CA GLU A 48 -1.34 -2.87 6.85
C GLU A 48 -1.07 -4.35 6.58
N GLU A 49 -0.01 -4.67 5.82
CA GLU A 49 0.34 -6.05 5.50
C GLU A 49 0.86 -6.79 6.75
N GLU A 50 1.62 -6.12 7.61
CA GLU A 50 2.03 -6.68 8.90
C GLU A 50 0.82 -6.97 9.80
N GLU A 51 -0.16 -6.05 9.87
CA GLU A 51 -1.40 -6.30 10.59
C GLU A 51 -2.21 -7.45 10.00
N ARG A 52 -2.29 -7.56 8.67
CA ARG A 52 -2.95 -8.69 8.00
C ARG A 52 -2.30 -10.01 8.37
N HIS A 53 -0.96 -10.08 8.37
CA HIS A 53 -0.24 -11.26 8.80
C HIS A 53 -0.53 -11.62 10.26
N ARG A 54 -0.55 -10.63 11.17
CA ARG A 54 -0.91 -10.85 12.58
C ARG A 54 -2.34 -11.38 12.73
N ARG A 55 -3.30 -10.81 12.01
CA ARG A 55 -4.70 -11.27 12.00
C ARG A 55 -4.81 -12.68 11.44
N HIS A 56 -4.12 -13.00 10.35
CA HIS A 56 -4.11 -14.35 9.78
C HIS A 56 -3.54 -15.38 10.75
N ALA A 57 -2.44 -15.07 11.43
CA ALA A 57 -1.86 -15.95 12.45
C ALA A 57 -2.79 -16.15 13.65
N SER A 58 -3.56 -15.13 14.03
CA SER A 58 -4.57 -15.27 15.09
C SER A 58 -5.73 -16.17 14.67
N ILE A 59 -6.26 -15.96 13.47
CA ILE A 59 -7.39 -16.74 12.93
C ILE A 59 -7.01 -18.21 12.78
N GLU A 60 -5.80 -18.50 12.28
CA GLU A 60 -5.31 -19.87 12.14
C GLU A 60 -5.26 -20.60 13.49
N LYS A 61 -4.73 -19.94 14.53
CA LYS A 61 -4.70 -20.49 15.88
C LYS A 61 -6.08 -20.75 16.47
N ASP A 62 -7.06 -19.90 16.19
CA ASP A 62 -8.43 -20.10 16.68
C ASP A 62 -9.10 -21.27 15.95
N ILE A 63 -8.92 -21.39 14.63
CA ILE A 63 -9.38 -22.56 13.85
C ILE A 63 -8.74 -23.86 14.35
N GLU A 64 -7.44 -23.85 14.67
CA GLU A 64 -6.75 -24.99 15.25
C GLU A 64 -7.31 -25.37 16.63
N ARG A 65 -7.60 -24.37 17.47
CA ARG A 65 -8.16 -24.58 18.82
C ARG A 65 -9.55 -25.20 18.74
N GLU A 66 -10.39 -24.77 17.81
CA GLU A 66 -11.71 -25.36 17.59
C GLU A 66 -11.64 -26.77 17.01
N ARG A 67 -10.71 -27.04 16.09
CA ARG A 67 -10.45 -28.40 15.60
C ARG A 67 -10.01 -29.33 16.72
N TRP A 68 -9.20 -28.85 17.65
CA TRP A 68 -8.76 -29.64 18.80
C TRP A 68 -9.92 -29.96 19.75
N ARG A 69 -10.77 -28.97 20.09
CA ARG A 69 -11.99 -29.19 20.88
C ARG A 69 -12.95 -30.19 20.23
N ALA A 70 -13.11 -30.12 18.91
CA ALA A 70 -13.97 -31.04 18.17
C ALA A 70 -13.46 -32.49 18.27
N ARG A 71 -12.14 -32.69 18.18
CA ARG A 71 -11.50 -34.01 18.35
C ARG A 71 -11.66 -34.55 19.78
N GLU A 72 -11.53 -33.70 20.79
CA GLU A 72 -11.77 -34.11 22.19
C GLU A 72 -13.22 -34.54 22.42
N LEU A 73 -14.17 -33.89 21.75
CA LEU A 73 -15.60 -34.22 21.83
C LEU A 73 -16.00 -35.42 20.95
N GLY A 74 -15.06 -36.03 20.23
CA GLY A 74 -15.33 -37.14 19.31
C GLY A 74 -16.17 -36.75 18.09
N LEU A 75 -16.24 -35.46 17.77
CA LEU A 75 -16.96 -34.95 16.60
C LEU A 75 -16.07 -35.04 15.36
N GLU A 76 -16.63 -35.53 14.24
CA GLU A 76 -15.91 -35.61 12.96
C GLU A 76 -15.53 -34.23 12.41
N ALA A 77 -16.25 -33.18 12.79
CA ALA A 77 -16.03 -31.81 12.32
C ALA A 77 -16.18 -30.77 13.44
N PRO A 78 -15.46 -29.62 13.35
CA PRO A 78 -15.68 -28.48 14.23
C PRO A 78 -17.09 -27.93 14.09
N THR A 79 -17.68 -27.51 15.21
CA THR A 79 -18.96 -26.79 15.25
C THR A 79 -18.73 -25.34 14.84
N ASP A 80 -18.47 -25.13 13.56
CA ASP A 80 -18.23 -23.84 12.92
C ASP A 80 -19.32 -23.64 11.85
N ASP A 81 -19.79 -22.41 11.68
CA ASP A 81 -20.78 -21.99 10.67
C ASP A 81 -20.27 -22.08 9.21
N GLY A 82 -19.14 -22.77 9.00
CA GLY A 82 -18.41 -22.88 7.74
C GLY A 82 -17.38 -21.76 7.55
N PHE A 83 -17.06 -20.98 8.57
CA PHE A 83 -16.05 -19.93 8.53
C PHE A 83 -14.67 -20.47 8.11
N ALA A 84 -14.18 -21.54 8.73
CA ALA A 84 -12.87 -22.13 8.46
C ALA A 84 -12.74 -22.63 7.01
N GLN A 85 -13.81 -23.18 6.43
CA GLN A 85 -13.82 -23.59 5.02
C GLN A 85 -13.77 -22.37 4.08
N ARG A 86 -14.60 -21.35 4.34
CA ARG A 86 -14.63 -20.11 3.55
C ARG A 86 -13.30 -19.35 3.64
N TYR A 87 -12.71 -19.28 4.84
CA TYR A 87 -11.43 -18.67 5.10
C TYR A 87 -10.30 -19.38 4.35
N GLY A 88 -10.22 -20.72 4.44
CA GLY A 88 -9.22 -21.51 3.70
C GLY A 88 -9.38 -21.46 2.18
N ALA A 89 -10.60 -21.24 1.66
CA ALA A 89 -10.86 -21.04 0.24
C ALA A 89 -10.43 -19.63 -0.23
N MET A 90 -10.66 -18.60 0.58
CA MET A 90 -10.18 -17.23 0.30
C MET A 90 -8.65 -17.15 0.31
N ASP A 91 -7.97 -17.76 1.29
CA ASP A 91 -6.50 -17.75 1.36
C ASP A 91 -5.87 -18.45 0.14
N ARG A 92 -6.46 -19.57 -0.31
CA ARG A 92 -6.01 -20.26 -1.53
C ARG A 92 -6.17 -19.40 -2.79
N LYS A 93 -7.28 -18.68 -2.96
CA LYS A 93 -7.47 -17.77 -4.10
C LYS A 93 -6.51 -16.58 -4.09
N ARG A 94 -5.96 -16.20 -2.94
CA ARG A 94 -5.06 -15.06 -2.79
C ARG A 94 -3.59 -15.43 -3.08
N ARG A 95 -3.24 -16.72 -3.02
CA ARG A 95 -1.88 -17.25 -3.30
C ARG A 95 -1.68 -17.74 -4.75
N VAL A 96 -2.75 -17.85 -5.54
CA VAL A 96 -2.73 -18.19 -6.98
C VAL A 96 -2.83 -16.91 -7.79
#